data_AF-A0A519ZR61-F1
#
_entry.id   AF-A0A519ZR61-F1
#
_cell.length_a   1.000
_cell.length_b   1.000
_cell.length_c   1.000
_cell.angle_alpha   90.00
_cell.angle_beta   90.00
_cell.angle_gamma   90.00
#
_symmetry.space_group_name_H-M   'P 1'
#
loop_
_entity.id
_entity.type
_entity.pdbx_description
1 polymer ?
#
loop_
_entity_poly.entity_id
_entity_poly.type
_entity_poly.pdbx_seq_one_letter_code
_entity_poly.pdbx_strand_id
1 'polypeptide(L)' 'MIPELGNFALALALCLAAAQSILPLAGAFRGNARWIGLARPAAAGQFFFVTLAFACLVQAFV' A
#
# COMPACT_ATOMS: atom_id res chain seq x y z
N MET A 1 21.28 7.67 -6.37
CA MET A 1 20.50 6.42 -6.28
C MET A 1 19.27 6.47 -5.36
N ILE A 2 18.95 7.63 -4.77
CA ILE A 2 17.74 7.86 -3.97
C ILE A 2 16.43 7.74 -4.81
N PRO A 3 16.35 8.22 -6.08
CA PRO A 3 15.11 8.11 -6.85
C PRO A 3 14.71 6.67 -7.22
N GLU A 4 15.68 5.78 -7.40
CA GLU A 4 15.43 4.36 -7.72
C GLU A 4 14.74 3.63 -6.55
N LEU A 5 15.13 3.96 -5.31
CA LEU A 5 14.46 3.47 -4.09
C LEU A 5 13.02 4.00 -3.97
N GLY A 6 12.81 5.28 -4.32
CA GLY A 6 11.49 5.90 -4.31
C GLY A 6 10.53 5.22 -5.27
N ASN A 7 10.98 4.90 -6.49
CA ASN A 7 10.17 4.19 -7.48
C ASN A 7 9.86 2.74 -7.06
N PHE A 8 10.83 2.04 -6.45
CA PHE A 8 10.60 0.70 -5.89
C PHE A 8 9.58 0.71 -4.75
N ALA A 9 9.65 1.70 -3.86
CA ALA A 9 8.69 1.89 -2.78
C ALA A 9 7.27 2.18 -3.32
N LEU A 10 7.16 2.94 -4.40
CA LEU A 10 5.88 3.26 -5.07
C LEU A 10 5.27 2.02 -5.75
N ALA A 11 6.09 1.18 -6.37
CA ALA A 11 5.64 -0.10 -6.94
C ALA A 11 5.11 -1.05 -5.84
N LEU A 12 5.78 -1.13 -4.70
CA LEU A 12 5.30 -1.91 -3.54
C LEU A 12 4.02 -1.34 -2.94
N ALA A 13 3.91 0.00 -2.85
CA ALA A 13 2.69 0.68 -2.44
C ALA A 13 1.50 0.33 -3.35
N LEU A 14 1.72 0.27 -4.67
CA LEU A 14 0.70 -0.10 -5.64
C LEU A 14 0.26 -1.58 -5.50
N CYS A 15 1.20 -2.49 -5.27
CA CYS A 15 0.87 -3.90 -4.98
C CYS A 15 0.04 -4.04 -3.70
N LEU A 16 0.40 -3.32 -2.64
CA LEU A 16 -0.39 -3.25 -1.41
C LEU A 16 -1.78 -2.66 -1.65
N ALA A 17 -1.89 -1.65 -2.52
CA ALA A 17 -3.16 -1.06 -2.95
C ALA A 17 -4.09 -2.05 -3.63
N ALA A 18 -3.56 -2.81 -4.58
CA ALA A 18 -4.32 -3.86 -5.25
C ALA A 18 -4.75 -4.94 -4.24
N ALA A 19 -3.85 -5.37 -3.36
CA ALA A 19 -4.15 -6.38 -2.35
C ALA A 19 -5.25 -5.89 -1.38
N GLN A 20 -5.16 -4.66 -0.87
CA GLN A 20 -6.19 -4.11 0.02
C GLN A 20 -7.50 -3.77 -0.68
N SER A 21 -7.54 -3.61 -2.00
CA SER A 21 -8.81 -3.45 -2.72
C SER A 21 -9.48 -4.80 -2.97
N ILE A 22 -8.71 -5.84 -3.28
CA ILE A 22 -9.25 -7.16 -3.65
C ILE A 22 -9.65 -7.95 -2.41
N LEU A 23 -8.81 -8.01 -1.37
CA LEU A 23 -9.02 -8.85 -0.18
C LEU A 23 -10.30 -8.52 0.61
N PRO A 24 -10.56 -7.26 1.01
CA PRO A 24 -11.77 -6.92 1.75
C PRO A 24 -13.02 -6.86 0.86
N LEU A 25 -12.90 -6.54 -0.43
CA LEU A 25 -14.03 -6.61 -1.35
C LEU A 25 -14.50 -8.08 -1.50
N ALA A 26 -13.57 -9.00 -1.76
CA ALA A 26 -13.85 -10.44 -1.78
C ALA A 26 -14.33 -10.96 -0.41
N GLY A 27 -13.77 -10.43 0.68
CA GLY A 27 -14.20 -10.73 2.05
C GLY A 27 -15.63 -10.29 2.35
N ALA A 28 -16.04 -9.13 1.84
CA ALA A 28 -17.40 -8.60 1.95
C ALA A 28 -18.39 -9.46 1.15
N PHE A 29 -18.04 -9.84 -0.08
CA PHE A 29 -18.87 -10.77 -0.89
C PHE A 29 -19.06 -12.13 -0.22
N ARG A 30 -18.07 -12.62 0.52
CA ARG A 30 -18.11 -13.93 1.19
C ARG A 30 -18.59 -13.88 2.64
N GLY A 31 -18.98 -12.72 3.16
CA GLY A 31 -19.42 -12.53 4.55
C GLY A 31 -18.36 -12.88 5.61
N ASN A 32 -17.07 -12.89 5.23
CA ASN A 32 -16.00 -13.37 6.11
C ASN A 32 -15.31 -12.20 6.82
N ALA A 33 -15.72 -11.95 8.07
CA ALA A 33 -15.22 -10.84 8.90
C ALA A 33 -13.69 -10.85 9.07
N ARG A 34 -13.01 -12.00 8.96
CA ARG A 34 -11.53 -12.07 9.02
C ARG A 34 -10.87 -11.40 7.81
N TRP A 35 -11.46 -11.55 6.62
CA TRP A 35 -10.95 -10.95 5.38
C TRP A 35 -11.23 -9.45 5.32
N ILE A 36 -12.37 -9.03 5.87
CA ILE A 36 -12.69 -7.60 6.07
C ILE A 36 -11.75 -6.97 7.12
N GLY A 37 -11.44 -7.70 8.19
CA GLY A 37 -10.52 -7.27 9.24
C GLY A 37 -9.09 -7.03 8.76
N LEU A 38 -8.64 -7.73 7.69
CA LEU A 38 -7.35 -7.50 7.05
C LEU A 38 -7.26 -6.13 6.33
N ALA A 39 -8.38 -5.43 6.08
CA ALA A 39 -8.36 -4.11 5.45
C ALA A 39 -7.60 -3.07 6.28
N ARG A 40 -7.79 -3.06 7.61
CA ARG A 40 -7.14 -2.09 8.51
C ARG A 40 -5.61 -2.19 8.52
N PRO A 41 -5.00 -3.38 8.75
CA PRO A 41 -3.54 -3.50 8.70
C PRO A 41 -2.99 -3.28 7.28
N ALA A 42 -3.72 -3.68 6.24
CA ALA A 42 -3.30 -3.42 4.85
C ALA A 42 -3.30 -1.92 4.51
N ALA A 43 -4.30 -1.16 4.96
CA ALA A 43 -4.36 0.29 4.80
C ALA A 43 -3.23 1.01 5.54
N ALA A 44 -2.88 0.55 6.76
CA ALA A 44 -1.74 1.07 7.51
C ALA A 44 -0.41 0.80 6.79
N GLY A 45 -0.23 -0.40 6.24
CA GLY A 45 0.92 -0.74 5.40
C GLY A 45 1.02 0.11 4.14
N GLN A 46 -0.12 0.35 3.46
CA GLN A 46 -0.15 1.22 2.29
C GLN A 46 0.20 2.66 2.65
N PHE A 47 -0.32 3.20 3.74
CA PHE A 47 0.01 4.55 4.18
C PHE A 47 1.52 4.70 4.42
N PHE A 48 2.12 3.74 5.12
CA PHE A 48 3.57 3.74 5.37
C PHE A 48 4.38 3.71 4.06
N PHE A 49 4.06 2.80 3.15
CA PHE A 49 4.77 2.68 1.87
C PHE A 49 4.60 3.92 0.97
N VAL A 50 3.41 4.51 0.92
CA VAL A 50 3.16 5.75 0.16
C VAL A 50 3.91 6.93 0.76
N THR A 51 3.88 7.12 2.08
CA THR A 51 4.62 8.21 2.74
C THR A 51 6.12 8.06 2.55
N LEU A 52 6.65 6.84 2.63
CA LEU A 52 8.07 6.57 2.40
C LEU A 52 8.47 6.84 0.95
N ALA A 53 7.66 6.41 -0.02
CA ALA A 53 7.88 6.70 -1.44
C ALA A 53 7.84 8.22 -1.72
N PHE A 54 6.86 8.93 -1.14
CA PHE A 54 6.73 10.37 -1.26
C PHE A 54 7.95 11.11 -0.69
N ALA A 55 8.38 10.77 0.53
CA ALA A 55 9.56 11.38 1.15
C ALA A 55 10.83 11.15 0.32
N CYS A 56 10.99 9.95 -0.25
CA CYS A 56 12.12 9.58 -1.07
C CYS A 56 12.15 10.32 -2.42
N LEU A 57 10.99 10.50 -3.07
CA LEU A 57 10.86 11.30 -4.29
C LEU A 57 11.05 12.79 -4.03
N VAL A 58 10.52 13.34 -2.94
CA VAL A 58 10.72 14.76 -2.56
C VAL A 58 12.21 15.04 -2.35
N GLN A 59 12.94 14.18 -1.64
CA GLN A 59 14.39 14.31 -1.47
C GLN A 59 15.19 14.17 -2.77
N ALA A 60 14.63 13.54 -3.81
CA ALA A 60 15.28 13.38 -5.11
C ALA A 60 15.00 14.53 -6.09
N PHE A 61 13.90 15.26 -5.90
CA PHE A 61 13.46 16.37 -6.77
C PHE A 61 13.62 17.77 -6.15
N VAL A 62 13.92 17.86 -4.85
CA VAL A 62 14.41 19.07 -4.15
C VAL A 62 15.93 19.15 -4.29
#